data_AF-A0A2M7QLG6-F1
#
_entry.id   AF-A0A2M7QLG6-F1
#
_cell.length_a   1.000
_cell.length_b   1.000
_cell.length_c   1.000
_cell.angle_alpha   90.00
_cell.angle_beta   90.00
_cell.angle_gamma   90.00
#
_symmetry.space_group_name_H-M   'P 1'
#
loop_
_entity.id
_entity.type
_entity.pdbx_description
1 polymer ?
#
loop_
_entity_poly.entity_id
_entity_poly.type
_entity_poly.pdbx_seq_one_letter_code
_entity_poly.pdbx_strand_id
1 'polypeptide(L)'
;ADKQVLLAQAGLAEIMRTIDAATVCILGVGAVDMDGSIARANVFDAETSLRALRARGARAEVLGQFLDASGALMSTPYDNRVMAPDLFALKGREVWAVAGGPTKAAALSAALKSGVFTGLITDEATARRLVGDADGLTPEADAIAS
;
A
#
# COMPACT_ATOMS: atom_id res chain seq x y z
N ALA A 1 23.29 11.48 2.14
CA ALA A 1 24.33 11.15 3.13
C ALA A 1 23.68 10.56 4.38
N ASP A 2 22.73 11.26 4.99
CA ASP A 2 22.10 10.89 6.27
C ASP A 2 21.43 9.51 6.28
N LYS A 3 20.73 9.13 5.20
CA LYS A 3 20.11 7.80 5.06
C LYS A 3 21.10 6.66 5.28
N GLN A 4 22.24 6.74 4.60
CA GLN A 4 23.27 5.70 4.65
C GLN A 4 23.92 5.64 6.04
N VAL A 5 24.10 6.80 6.68
CA VAL A 5 24.62 6.87 8.05
C VAL A 5 23.68 6.17 9.04
N LEU A 6 22.37 6.42 8.93
CA LEU A 6 21.38 5.79 9.81
C LEU A 6 21.28 4.28 9.53
N LEU A 7 21.24 3.85 8.26
CA LEU A 7 21.19 2.43 7.89
C LEU A 7 22.43 1.65 8.36
N ALA A 8 23.59 2.31 8.48
CA ALA A 8 24.83 1.70 8.96
C ALA A 8 24.88 1.55 10.49
N GLN A 9 23.95 2.14 11.25
CA GLN A 9 23.91 1.96 12.69
C GLN A 9 23.59 0.50 13.02
N ALA A 10 24.37 -0.09 13.94
CA ALA A 10 24.31 -1.53 14.23
C ALA A 10 22.89 -2.04 14.53
N GLY A 11 22.08 -1.26 15.27
CA GLY A 11 20.69 -1.63 15.57
C GLY A 11 19.80 -1.68 14.33
N LEU A 12 19.91 -0.70 13.43
CA LEU A 12 19.11 -0.68 12.20
C LEU A 12 19.60 -1.73 11.19
N ALA A 13 20.91 -1.91 11.07
CA ALA A 13 21.49 -2.95 10.24
C ALA A 13 21.01 -4.36 10.64
N GLU A 14 20.86 -4.63 11.94
CA GLU A 14 20.34 -5.91 12.42
C GLU A 14 18.85 -6.11 12.12
N ILE A 15 18.04 -5.05 12.25
CA ILE A 15 16.62 -5.07 11.86
C ILE A 15 16.50 -5.36 10.36
N MET A 16 17.30 -4.70 9.52
CA MET A 16 17.30 -4.93 8.07
C MET A 16 17.67 -6.39 7.74
N ARG A 17 18.70 -6.95 8.39
CA ARG A 17 19.04 -8.38 8.23
C ARG A 17 17.89 -9.31 8.63
N THR A 18 17.17 -8.97 9.69
CA THR A 18 16.01 -9.76 10.15
C THR A 18 14.89 -9.72 9.11
N ILE A 19 14.61 -8.55 8.54
CA ILE A 19 13.62 -8.41 7.46
C ILE A 19 14.06 -9.19 6.22
N ASP A 20 15.34 -9.12 5.85
CA ASP A 20 15.88 -9.85 4.70
C ASP A 20 15.81 -11.37 4.88
N ALA A 21 15.84 -11.87 6.11
CA ALA A 21 15.69 -13.29 6.43
C ALA A 21 14.22 -13.76 6.53
N ALA A 22 13.25 -12.84 6.50
CA ALA A 22 11.84 -13.19 6.62
C ALA A 22 11.36 -14.05 5.44
N THR A 23 10.72 -15.18 5.77
CA THR A 23 10.14 -16.11 4.79
C THR A 23 8.73 -15.70 4.35
N VAL A 24 8.02 -14.99 5.22
CA VAL A 24 6.68 -14.44 4.98
C VAL A 24 6.68 -12.96 5.35
N CYS A 25 6.16 -12.11 4.45
CA CYS A 25 5.99 -10.69 4.69
C CYS A 25 4.51 -10.33 4.63
N ILE A 26 3.98 -9.67 5.66
CA ILE A 26 2.60 -9.15 5.68
C ILE A 26 2.69 -7.63 5.71
N LEU A 27 2.21 -6.97 4.65
CA LEU A 27 2.38 -5.54 4.44
C LEU A 27 1.02 -4.85 4.35
N GLY A 28 0.89 -3.74 5.07
CA GLY A 28 -0.24 -2.83 4.91
C GLY A 28 -0.18 -2.09 3.57
N VAL A 29 -1.35 -1.79 2.99
CA VAL A 29 -1.44 -0.95 1.78
C VAL A 29 -2.11 0.39 2.10
N GLY A 30 -1.31 1.45 2.00
CA GLY A 30 -1.74 2.84 2.13
C GLY A 30 -2.46 3.32 0.87
N ALA A 31 -3.53 4.10 1.05
CA ALA A 31 -4.16 4.80 -0.06
C ALA A 31 -3.66 6.25 -0.07
N VAL A 32 -3.35 6.76 -1.26
CA VAL A 32 -2.91 8.14 -1.46
C VAL A 32 -4.15 9.03 -1.61
N ASP A 33 -4.92 9.16 -0.53
CA ASP A 33 -6.12 9.99 -0.40
C ASP A 33 -5.98 10.96 0.78
N MET A 34 -6.86 11.97 0.82
CA MET A 34 -6.81 13.01 1.85
C MET A 34 -7.35 12.54 3.20
N ASP A 35 -8.20 11.50 3.20
CA ASP A 35 -8.88 11.03 4.41
C ASP A 35 -8.26 9.75 5.01
N GLY A 36 -7.27 9.17 4.36
CA GLY A 36 -6.71 7.87 4.72
C GLY A 36 -5.53 7.91 5.67
N SER A 37 -4.98 6.72 5.90
CA SER A 37 -3.96 6.43 6.91
C SER A 37 -2.68 7.24 6.76
N ILE A 38 -2.27 7.57 5.52
CA ILE A 38 -1.05 8.31 5.24
C ILE A 38 -1.18 9.77 5.68
N ALA A 39 -2.32 10.40 5.39
CA ALA A 39 -2.59 11.78 5.79
C ALA A 39 -2.64 11.94 7.32
N ARG A 40 -3.16 10.94 8.02
CA ARG A 40 -3.28 10.93 9.50
C ARG A 40 -1.98 10.67 10.23
N ALA A 41 -0.99 10.06 9.58
CA ALA A 41 0.28 9.72 10.21
C ALA A 41 1.22 10.93 10.39
N ASN A 42 0.85 12.13 9.91
CA ASN A 42 1.68 13.36 9.93
C ASN A 42 3.10 13.17 9.37
N VAL A 43 3.32 12.12 8.57
CA VAL A 43 4.61 11.83 7.91
C VAL A 43 4.88 12.84 6.78
N PHE A 44 3.82 13.47 6.28
CA PHE A 44 3.85 14.46 5.21
C PHE A 44 3.21 15.76 5.71
N ASP A 45 3.62 16.90 5.16
CA ASP A 45 2.76 18.09 5.15
C ASP A 45 1.51 17.71 4.32
N ALA A 46 0.49 17.24 5.03
CA ALA A 46 -0.54 16.36 4.50
C ALA A 46 -1.35 17.03 3.38
N GLU A 47 -1.38 18.35 3.36
CA GLU A 47 -2.19 19.10 2.42
C GLU A 47 -1.50 19.37 1.09
N THR A 48 -0.24 19.77 1.10
CA THR A 48 0.48 20.13 -0.13
C THR A 48 1.14 18.90 -0.77
N SER A 49 1.73 18.05 0.06
CA SER A 49 2.61 16.96 -0.39
C SER A 49 1.85 15.76 -0.97
N LEU A 50 0.80 15.30 -0.27
CA LEU A 50 -0.03 14.17 -0.71
C LEU A 50 -0.85 14.51 -1.95
N ARG A 51 -1.39 15.73 -2.04
CA ARG A 51 -2.07 16.22 -3.26
C ARG A 51 -1.12 16.23 -4.45
N ALA A 52 0.11 16.71 -4.27
CA ALA A 52 1.12 16.71 -5.34
C ALA A 52 1.49 15.29 -5.80
N LEU A 53 1.66 14.34 -4.87
CA LEU A 53 1.92 12.94 -5.20
C LEU A 53 0.75 12.31 -5.97
N ARG A 54 -0.48 12.54 -5.50
CA ARG A 54 -1.70 12.04 -6.16
C ARG A 54 -1.86 12.62 -7.57
N ALA A 55 -1.61 13.93 -7.73
CA ALA A 55 -1.64 14.62 -9.01
C ALA A 55 -0.58 14.08 -9.98
N ARG A 56 0.58 13.65 -9.47
CA ARG A 56 1.62 12.96 -10.24
C ARG A 56 1.30 11.49 -10.55
N GLY A 57 0.19 10.97 -10.06
CA GLY A 57 -0.28 9.61 -10.39
C GLY A 57 -0.19 8.59 -9.26
N ALA A 58 0.28 8.95 -8.06
CA ALA A 58 0.37 8.01 -6.95
C ALA A 58 -1.02 7.50 -6.54
N ARG A 59 -1.10 6.19 -6.30
CA ARG A 59 -2.34 5.48 -5.94
C ARG A 59 -2.19 4.65 -4.68
N ALA A 60 -1.05 4.01 -4.50
CA ALA A 60 -0.75 3.22 -3.31
C ALA A 60 0.55 3.67 -2.65
N GLU A 61 0.67 3.37 -1.37
CA GLU A 61 1.90 3.45 -0.61
C GLU A 61 2.11 2.13 0.14
N VAL A 62 3.33 1.61 0.09
CA VAL A 62 3.75 0.39 0.77
C VAL A 62 5.19 0.59 1.22
N LEU A 63 5.50 0.35 2.50
CA LEU A 63 6.86 0.51 3.06
C LEU A 63 7.46 1.91 2.82
N GLY A 64 6.64 2.96 2.85
CA GLY A 64 7.01 4.35 2.57
C GLY A 64 7.24 4.66 1.09
N GLN A 65 7.02 3.69 0.19
CA GLN A 65 7.25 3.81 -1.25
C GLN A 65 5.93 3.90 -1.99
N PHE A 66 5.88 4.70 -3.07
CA PHE A 66 4.65 4.99 -3.79
C PHE A 66 4.55 4.22 -5.10
N LEU A 67 3.35 3.73 -5.39
CA LEU A 67 3.02 3.08 -6.66
C LEU A 67 1.99 3.89 -7.43
N ASP A 68 2.12 3.93 -8.76
CA ASP A 68 1.11 4.46 -9.65
C ASP A 68 -0.02 3.44 -9.94
N ALA A 69 -0.98 3.81 -10.79
CA ALA A 69 -2.12 2.96 -11.14
C ALA A 69 -1.76 1.66 -11.90
N SER A 70 -0.58 1.60 -12.50
CA SER A 70 -0.03 0.41 -13.17
C SER A 70 0.69 -0.52 -12.20
N GLY A 71 0.94 -0.06 -10.96
CA GLY A 71 1.73 -0.78 -9.97
C GLY A 71 3.23 -0.55 -10.11
N ALA A 72 3.66 0.45 -10.88
CA ALA A 72 5.07 0.81 -11.02
C ALA A 72 5.52 1.73 -9.88
N LEU A 73 6.77 1.57 -9.45
CA LEU A 73 7.39 2.42 -8.42
C LEU A 73 7.53 3.85 -8.93
N MET A 74 7.10 4.82 -8.12
CA MET A 74 7.28 6.23 -8.40
C MET A 74 8.46 6.78 -7.63
N SER A 75 9.39 7.45 -8.31
CA SER A 75 10.42 8.22 -7.62
C SER A 75 9.83 9.51 -7.03
N THR A 76 10.13 9.74 -5.76
CA THR A 76 9.61 10.86 -4.99
C THR A 76 10.73 11.61 -4.26
N PRO A 77 10.49 12.86 -3.83
CA PRO A 77 11.42 13.56 -2.95
C PRO A 77 11.69 12.85 -1.60
N TYR A 78 10.89 11.83 -1.26
CA TYR A 78 10.95 11.11 0.02
C TYR A 78 11.80 9.84 -0.03
N ASP A 79 12.26 9.40 -1.20
CA ASP A 79 12.98 8.12 -1.38
C ASP A 79 14.24 8.04 -0.47
N ASN A 80 14.89 9.19 -0.27
CA ASN A 80 16.05 9.35 0.62
C ASN A 80 15.71 9.37 2.12
N ARG A 81 14.44 9.30 2.50
CA ARG A 81 13.96 9.28 3.89
C ARG A 81 13.34 7.94 4.29
N VAL A 82 13.05 7.07 3.33
CA VAL A 82 12.47 5.74 3.57
C VAL A 82 13.54 4.81 4.17
N MET A 83 13.28 4.31 5.38
CA MET A 83 14.11 3.35 6.11
C MET A 83 13.46 1.97 6.11
N ALA A 84 13.15 1.46 4.93
CA ALA A 84 12.54 0.16 4.71
C ALA A 84 13.21 -0.52 3.50
N PRO A 85 13.09 -1.86 3.36
CA PRO A 85 13.54 -2.53 2.15
C PRO A 85 12.83 -1.99 0.91
N ASP A 86 13.50 -2.07 -0.24
CA ASP A 86 12.85 -1.87 -1.53
C ASP A 86 11.70 -2.88 -1.67
N LEU A 87 10.50 -2.40 -2.00
CA LEU A 87 9.34 -3.26 -2.18
C LEU A 87 9.61 -4.36 -3.22
N PHE A 88 10.31 -4.03 -4.30
CA PHE A 88 10.60 -4.99 -5.38
C PHE A 88 11.71 -5.98 -5.03
N ALA A 89 12.51 -5.73 -3.99
CA ALA A 89 13.45 -6.72 -3.46
C ALA A 89 12.74 -7.90 -2.77
N LEU A 90 11.43 -7.76 -2.47
CA LEU A 90 10.62 -8.84 -1.91
C LEU A 90 10.01 -9.77 -2.98
N LYS A 91 10.16 -9.45 -4.26
CA LYS A 91 9.58 -10.24 -5.35
C LYS A 91 10.11 -11.68 -5.33
N GLY A 92 9.21 -12.66 -5.46
CA GLY A 92 9.54 -14.08 -5.39
C GLY A 92 9.48 -14.69 -3.97
N ARG A 93 9.25 -13.87 -2.94
CA ARG A 93 8.93 -14.32 -1.57
C ARG A 93 7.43 -14.48 -1.38
N GLU A 94 7.01 -15.06 -0.26
CA GLU A 94 5.62 -15.04 0.17
C GLU A 94 5.27 -13.68 0.77
N VAL A 95 4.48 -12.87 0.05
CA VAL A 95 4.14 -11.50 0.42
C VAL A 95 2.64 -11.28 0.39
N TRP A 96 2.04 -10.99 1.54
CA TRP A 96 0.61 -10.77 1.69
C TRP A 96 0.31 -9.28 1.85
N ALA A 97 -0.62 -8.77 1.04
CA ALA A 97 -1.21 -7.46 1.27
C ALA A 97 -2.32 -7.57 2.32
N VAL A 98 -2.38 -6.64 3.27
CA VAL A 98 -3.51 -6.48 4.19
C VAL A 98 -4.05 -5.06 4.16
N ALA A 99 -5.28 -4.90 3.67
CA ALA A 99 -6.01 -3.64 3.74
C ALA A 99 -7.49 -3.88 3.45
N GLY A 100 -8.35 -3.03 3.99
CA GLY A 100 -9.79 -3.04 3.76
C GLY A 100 -10.38 -1.66 3.96
N GLY A 101 -11.57 -1.45 3.42
CA GLY A 101 -12.35 -0.25 3.59
C GLY A 101 -12.63 0.52 2.29
N PRO A 102 -13.53 1.50 2.36
CA PRO A 102 -14.18 2.07 1.19
C PRO A 102 -13.24 2.79 0.23
N THR A 103 -12.07 3.24 0.70
CA THR A 103 -11.11 3.98 -0.12
C THR A 103 -9.93 3.13 -0.61
N LYS A 104 -9.85 1.84 -0.22
CA LYS A 104 -8.66 1.01 -0.46
C LYS A 104 -8.63 0.31 -1.82
N ALA A 105 -9.75 0.19 -2.53
CA ALA A 105 -9.83 -0.59 -3.77
C ALA A 105 -8.82 -0.12 -4.85
N ALA A 106 -8.69 1.18 -5.08
CA ALA A 106 -7.73 1.69 -6.08
C ALA A 106 -6.27 1.47 -5.68
N ALA A 107 -5.95 1.61 -4.39
CA ALA A 107 -4.61 1.39 -3.86
C ALA A 107 -4.23 -0.11 -3.89
N LEU A 108 -5.15 -0.99 -3.48
CA LEU A 108 -4.98 -2.42 -3.58
C LEU A 108 -4.85 -2.88 -5.03
N SER A 109 -5.64 -2.34 -5.96
CA SER A 109 -5.50 -2.65 -7.39
C SER A 109 -4.10 -2.29 -7.91
N ALA A 110 -3.58 -1.10 -7.59
CA ALA A 110 -2.22 -0.69 -7.93
C ALA A 110 -1.16 -1.61 -7.29
N ALA A 111 -1.29 -1.90 -6.00
CA ALA A 111 -0.37 -2.78 -5.27
C ALA A 111 -0.33 -4.19 -5.88
N LEU A 112 -1.49 -4.80 -6.17
CA LEU A 112 -1.56 -6.13 -6.76
C LEU A 112 -0.98 -6.17 -8.19
N LYS A 113 -1.18 -5.11 -8.99
CA LYS A 113 -0.60 -5.00 -10.34
C LYS A 113 0.93 -4.93 -10.36
N SER A 114 1.57 -4.54 -9.26
CA SER A 114 3.04 -4.56 -9.14
C SER A 114 3.64 -5.97 -9.31
N GLY A 115 2.83 -7.01 -9.07
CA GLY A 115 3.27 -8.41 -9.12
C GLY A 115 4.23 -8.79 -7.99
N VAL A 116 4.34 -7.98 -6.93
CA VAL A 116 5.13 -8.29 -5.73
C VAL A 116 4.35 -9.18 -4.76
N PHE A 117 3.04 -8.95 -4.62
CA PHE A 117 2.19 -9.65 -3.67
C PHE A 117 1.74 -11.02 -4.19
N THR A 118 1.83 -12.03 -3.33
CA THR A 118 1.38 -13.41 -3.58
C THR A 118 0.03 -13.72 -2.93
N GLY A 119 -0.47 -12.86 -2.03
CA GLY A 119 -1.75 -13.02 -1.37
C GLY A 119 -2.38 -11.70 -0.93
N LEU A 120 -3.68 -11.75 -0.62
CA LEU A 120 -4.48 -10.60 -0.17
C LEU A 120 -5.38 -10.99 1.00
N ILE A 121 -5.36 -10.18 2.05
CA ILE A 121 -6.32 -10.18 3.16
C ILE A 121 -7.09 -8.86 3.10
N THR A 122 -8.40 -8.94 2.85
CA THR A 122 -9.29 -7.77 2.72
C THR A 122 -10.71 -8.10 3.18
N ASP A 123 -11.56 -7.08 3.36
CA ASP A 123 -12.98 -7.27 3.65
C ASP A 123 -13.80 -7.54 2.38
N GLU A 124 -15.00 -8.10 2.56
CA GLU A 124 -15.89 -8.47 1.46
C GLU A 124 -16.24 -7.29 0.55
N ALA A 125 -16.56 -6.13 1.12
CA ALA A 125 -16.95 -4.95 0.35
C ALA A 125 -15.81 -4.46 -0.56
N THR A 126 -14.58 -4.53 -0.06
CA THR A 126 -13.37 -4.17 -0.82
C THR A 126 -13.06 -5.24 -1.88
N ALA A 127 -13.18 -6.53 -1.55
CA ALA A 127 -13.01 -7.62 -2.49
C ALA A 127 -13.95 -7.50 -3.70
N ARG A 128 -15.26 -7.25 -3.47
CA ARG A 128 -16.26 -7.04 -4.52
C ARG A 128 -15.86 -5.90 -5.46
N ARG A 129 -15.39 -4.78 -4.91
CA ARG A 129 -14.92 -3.63 -5.71
C ARG A 129 -13.68 -3.96 -6.55
N LEU A 130 -12.79 -4.83 -6.06
CA LEU A 130 -11.58 -5.22 -6.79
C LEU A 130 -11.88 -6.10 -8.01
N VAL A 131 -12.89 -6.96 -7.93
CA VAL A 131 -13.29 -7.84 -9.03
C VAL A 131 -14.31 -7.22 -9.98
N GLY A 132 -14.80 -6.01 -9.67
CA GLY A 132 -15.74 -5.27 -10.52
C GLY A 132 -17.22 -5.50 -10.20
N ASP A 133 -17.54 -6.14 -9.07
CA ASP A 133 -18.92 -6.40 -8.59
C ASP A 133 -19.53 -5.15 -7.92
N ALA A 134 -19.33 -3.97 -8.50
CA ALA A 134 -19.81 -2.70 -7.94
C ALA A 134 -21.28 -2.38 -8.28
N ASP A 135 -21.95 -3.20 -9.10
CA ASP A 135 -23.36 -3.04 -9.49
C ASP A 135 -24.12 -4.38 -9.44
N GLY A 136 -24.39 -4.93 -8.25
CA GLY A 136 -25.01 -6.26 -8.15
C GLY A 136 -25.84 -6.59 -6.89
N LEU A 137 -26.16 -5.61 -6.05
CA LEU A 137 -27.08 -5.82 -4.92
C LEU A 137 -28.02 -4.61 -4.79
N THR A 138 -29.05 -4.56 -5.65
CA THR A 138 -30.35 -4.12 -5.13
C THR A 138 -30.70 -5.08 -3.98
N PRO A 139 -31.05 -4.60 -2.78
CA PRO A 139 -31.51 -5.50 -1.73
C PRO A 139 -32.75 -6.22 -2.24
N GLU A 140 -32.73 -7.56 -2.28
CA GLU A 140 -33.95 -8.36 -2.29
C GLU A 140 -34.68 -8.09 -0.96
N ALA A 141 -35.51 -7.05 -0.95
CA ALA A 141 -36.41 -6.71 0.15
C ALA A 141 -37.88 -7.03 -0.16
N ASP A 142 -38.17 -7.73 -1.27
CA ASP A 142 -39.55 -8.06 -1.70
C ASP A 142 -39.84 -9.58 -1.78
N ALA A 143 -39.14 -10.43 -1.03
CA ALA A 143 -39.38 -11.88 -1.04
C ALA A 143 -40.04 -12.46 0.22
N ILE A 144 -40.44 -11.65 1.21
CA ILE A 144 -41.22 -12.14 2.36
C ILE A 144 -42.33 -11.15 2.75
N ALA A 145 -43.34 -11.03 1.88
CA ALA A 145 -44.70 -10.64 2.27
C ALA A 145 -45.67 -11.02 1.14
N SER A 146 -45.98 -12.32 1.05
CA SER A 146 -47.27 -12.80 0.51
C SER A 146 -47.93 -13.70 1.54
#